data_AF-A0A848LC91-F1
#
_entry.id   AF-A0A848LC91-F1
#
_cell.length_a   1.000
_cell.length_b   1.000
_cell.length_c   1.000
_cell.angle_alpha   90.00
_cell.angle_beta   90.00
_cell.angle_gamma   90.00
#
_symmetry.space_group_name_H-M   'P 1'
#
loop_
_entity.id
_entity.type
_entity.pdbx_description
1 polymer ?
#
loop_
_entity_poly.entity_id
_entity_poly.type
_entity_poly.pdbx_seq_one_letter_code
_entity_poly.pdbx_strand_id
1 'polypeptide(L)'
;MDKAWQQKGLKEYPTEALLGTLGHYGLPVNEEEFRKLAETSFPLGIAQQWREKWKGTGPFKDFAVAAAVELWRRWLPDRVAPMEMAETLNGLMSALAHLLNGKQDAPVAEAFEKMNAVRARMPLDEKGAPQERFMREALAPFTEKQAEVFDSLAEALASSGHTAHAEAFADLEEFLLPDRKGIAKAMVRAARGEVDAATDELVKFTEDTQRAPISRLLAVDGLIHVKAHGRAAAAARTLLDQAEKANDIHLALDLVPRLEHVYKAQNDREALLELMTISARLEATHDKMHPGHRRHQHGR
;
A
#
# COMPACT_ATOMS: atom_id res chain seq x y z
N MET A 1 -3.53 -27.90 22.88
CA MET A 1 -2.57 -26.87 22.44
C MET A 1 -1.84 -26.34 23.65
N ASP A 2 -0.51 -26.35 23.65
CA ASP A 2 0.29 -25.74 24.73
C ASP A 2 0.59 -24.27 24.40
N LYS A 3 1.13 -23.51 25.36
CA LYS A 3 1.45 -22.07 25.19
C LYS A 3 2.65 -21.80 24.30
N ALA A 4 3.46 -22.81 23.95
CA ALA A 4 4.64 -22.64 23.11
C ALA A 4 4.26 -22.33 21.66
N TRP A 5 2.98 -22.49 21.28
CA TRP A 5 2.45 -22.11 19.97
C TRP A 5 2.79 -20.66 19.59
N GLN A 6 2.85 -19.74 20.55
CA GLN A 6 3.17 -18.32 20.29
C GLN A 6 4.60 -18.13 19.74
N GLN A 7 5.51 -19.05 20.09
CA GLN A 7 6.90 -19.00 19.63
C GLN A 7 7.15 -19.93 18.44
N LYS A 8 6.55 -21.13 18.46
CA LYS A 8 6.75 -22.15 17.43
C LYS A 8 5.86 -21.97 16.20
N GLY A 9 4.82 -21.14 16.31
CA GLY A 9 3.73 -21.08 15.35
C GLY A 9 2.85 -22.33 15.40
N LEU A 10 1.91 -22.44 14.45
CA LEU A 10 0.92 -23.51 14.41
C LEU A 10 1.28 -24.65 13.45
N LYS A 11 2.34 -24.50 12.65
CA LYS A 11 2.76 -25.43 11.60
C LYS A 11 2.97 -26.86 12.10
N GLU A 12 3.53 -27.03 13.30
CA GLU A 12 3.87 -28.34 13.87
C GLU A 12 2.68 -29.04 14.57
N TYR A 13 1.58 -28.31 14.81
CA TYR A 13 0.42 -28.88 15.49
C TYR A 13 -0.56 -29.49 14.48
N PRO A 14 -1.16 -30.66 14.76
CA PRO A 14 -2.14 -31.27 13.88
C PRO A 14 -3.42 -30.43 13.79
N THR A 15 -4.18 -30.58 12.69
CA THR A 15 -5.35 -29.73 12.41
C THR A 15 -6.40 -29.88 13.51
N GLU A 16 -6.58 -31.10 14.01
CA GLU A 16 -7.50 -31.44 15.10
C GLU A 16 -7.16 -30.68 16.39
N ALA A 17 -5.88 -30.42 16.67
CA ALA A 17 -5.48 -29.64 17.83
C ALA A 17 -5.85 -28.16 17.67
N LEU A 18 -5.78 -27.61 16.45
CA LEU A 18 -6.24 -26.25 16.16
C LEU A 18 -7.76 -26.16 16.33
N LEU A 19 -8.51 -27.06 15.68
CA LEU A 19 -9.98 -27.09 15.76
C LEU A 19 -10.48 -27.32 17.18
N GLY A 20 -9.86 -28.23 17.93
CA GLY A 20 -10.18 -28.48 19.33
C GLY A 20 -9.93 -27.25 20.21
N THR A 21 -8.89 -26.48 19.94
CA THR A 21 -8.60 -25.23 20.68
C THR A 21 -9.58 -24.12 20.30
N LEU A 22 -9.91 -23.99 19.01
CA LEU A 22 -10.94 -23.05 18.56
C LEU A 22 -12.30 -23.37 19.23
N GLY A 23 -12.71 -24.63 19.20
CA GLY A 23 -13.95 -25.10 19.82
C GLY A 23 -13.98 -24.91 21.33
N HIS A 24 -12.88 -25.22 22.03
CA HIS A 24 -12.75 -25.02 23.48
C HIS A 24 -13.03 -23.57 23.89
N TYR A 25 -12.61 -22.61 23.07
CA TYR A 25 -12.81 -21.18 23.30
C TYR A 25 -14.02 -20.57 22.57
N GLY A 26 -14.99 -21.41 22.17
CA GLY A 26 -16.30 -20.97 21.67
C GLY A 26 -16.40 -20.75 20.16
N LEU A 27 -15.41 -21.19 19.39
CA LEU A 27 -15.40 -21.16 17.93
C LEU A 27 -15.34 -22.58 17.36
N PRO A 28 -16.46 -23.33 17.34
CA PRO A 28 -16.50 -24.54 16.53
C PRO A 28 -16.31 -24.15 15.06
N VAL A 29 -15.28 -24.69 14.41
CA VAL A 29 -14.96 -24.44 12.99
C VAL A 29 -14.85 -25.80 12.31
N ASN A 30 -15.47 -25.93 11.15
CA ASN A 30 -15.24 -27.04 10.23
C ASN A 30 -14.71 -26.52 8.89
N GLU A 31 -14.20 -27.44 8.08
CA GLU A 31 -13.55 -27.12 6.81
C GLU A 31 -14.53 -26.52 5.78
N GLU A 32 -15.76 -27.03 5.71
CA GLU A 32 -16.77 -26.56 4.74
C GLU A 32 -17.16 -25.09 5.02
N GLU A 33 -17.45 -24.75 6.27
CA GLU A 33 -17.75 -23.39 6.70
C GLU A 33 -16.56 -22.46 6.48
N PHE A 34 -15.34 -22.92 6.78
CA PHE A 34 -14.14 -22.12 6.54
C PHE A 34 -13.95 -21.84 5.05
N ARG A 35 -14.11 -22.84 4.18
CA ARG A 35 -14.01 -22.68 2.72
C ARG A 35 -15.05 -21.68 2.20
N LYS A 36 -16.28 -21.73 2.73
CA LYS A 36 -17.33 -20.77 2.39
C LYS A 36 -16.97 -19.34 2.83
N LEU A 37 -16.43 -19.16 4.04
CA LEU A 37 -15.94 -17.85 4.49
C LEU A 37 -14.81 -17.34 3.59
N ALA A 38 -13.92 -18.23 3.15
CA ALA A 38 -12.80 -17.91 2.29
C ALA A 38 -13.18 -17.51 0.84
N GLU A 39 -14.45 -17.63 0.44
CA GLU A 39 -14.95 -17.07 -0.83
C GLU A 39 -15.07 -15.55 -0.77
N THR A 40 -15.31 -14.99 0.43
CA THR A 40 -15.58 -13.56 0.61
C THR A 40 -14.59 -12.85 1.53
N SER A 41 -13.76 -13.60 2.26
CA SER A 41 -12.83 -13.08 3.28
C SER A 41 -11.46 -13.74 3.17
N PHE A 42 -10.44 -13.02 3.62
CA PHE A 42 -9.07 -13.53 3.80
C PHE A 42 -8.82 -13.80 5.30
N PRO A 43 -7.69 -14.43 5.69
CA PRO A 43 -7.48 -14.88 7.07
C PRO A 43 -7.71 -13.82 8.16
N LEU A 44 -7.34 -12.55 7.96
CA LEU A 44 -7.60 -11.52 8.97
C LEU A 44 -9.08 -11.16 9.02
N GLY A 45 -9.74 -11.04 7.86
CA GLY A 45 -11.20 -10.85 7.79
C GLY A 45 -11.99 -12.00 8.45
N ILE A 46 -11.54 -13.24 8.26
CA ILE A 46 -12.12 -14.43 8.92
C ILE A 46 -11.92 -14.31 10.44
N ALA A 47 -10.70 -13.99 10.89
CA ALA A 47 -10.41 -13.84 12.30
C ALA A 47 -11.18 -12.67 12.94
N GLN A 48 -11.43 -11.58 12.19
CA GLN A 48 -12.25 -10.46 12.64
C GLN A 48 -13.71 -10.89 12.88
N GLN A 49 -14.29 -11.71 12.00
CA GLN A 49 -15.62 -12.28 12.22
C GLN A 49 -15.65 -13.23 13.43
N TRP A 50 -14.57 -13.95 13.66
CA TRP A 50 -14.42 -14.83 14.82
C TRP A 50 -14.29 -14.06 16.14
N ARG A 51 -13.76 -12.83 16.11
CA ARG A 51 -13.45 -12.03 17.30
C ARG A 51 -14.65 -11.84 18.25
N GLU A 52 -15.86 -11.69 17.71
CA GLU A 52 -17.07 -11.48 18.52
C GLU A 52 -17.43 -12.69 19.38
N LYS A 53 -17.05 -13.90 18.95
CA LYS A 53 -17.36 -15.17 19.62
C LYS A 53 -16.16 -15.75 20.36
N TRP A 54 -14.95 -15.24 20.11
CA TRP A 54 -13.71 -15.72 20.69
C TRP A 54 -13.60 -15.44 22.18
N LYS A 55 -13.40 -16.50 22.98
CA LYS A 55 -13.23 -16.40 24.45
C LYS A 55 -11.79 -16.62 24.92
N GLY A 56 -10.84 -16.80 24.00
CA GLY A 56 -9.44 -17.00 24.35
C GLY A 56 -8.80 -15.73 24.91
N THR A 57 -8.06 -15.87 26.00
CA THR A 57 -7.37 -14.77 26.68
C THR A 57 -5.90 -15.10 26.93
N GLY A 58 -5.13 -14.12 27.39
CA GLY A 58 -3.71 -14.30 27.74
C GLY A 58 -2.91 -14.88 26.56
N PRO A 59 -2.21 -16.02 26.74
CA PRO A 59 -1.45 -16.68 25.67
C PRO A 59 -2.26 -17.13 24.46
N PHE A 60 -3.60 -17.18 24.54
CA PHE A 60 -4.48 -17.58 23.44
C PHE A 60 -5.23 -16.39 22.82
N LYS A 61 -5.00 -15.16 23.28
CA LYS A 61 -5.75 -13.98 22.78
C LYS A 61 -5.70 -13.84 21.25
N ASP A 62 -4.53 -14.11 20.65
CA ASP A 62 -4.28 -13.98 19.20
C ASP A 62 -4.37 -15.32 18.46
N PHE A 63 -4.76 -16.40 19.14
CA PHE A 63 -4.77 -17.75 18.56
C PHE A 63 -5.74 -17.86 17.38
N ALA A 64 -6.90 -17.20 17.46
CA ALA A 64 -7.89 -17.20 16.38
C ALA A 64 -7.32 -16.63 15.06
N VAL A 65 -6.47 -15.60 15.14
CA VAL A 65 -5.80 -15.02 13.98
C VAL A 65 -4.78 -16.01 13.40
N ALA A 66 -3.90 -16.55 14.24
CA ALA A 66 -2.90 -17.52 13.80
C ALA A 66 -3.55 -18.78 13.21
N ALA A 67 -4.64 -19.25 13.81
CA ALA A 67 -5.38 -20.41 13.35
C ALA A 67 -6.05 -20.15 11.99
N ALA A 68 -6.62 -18.97 11.75
CA ALA A 68 -7.19 -18.63 10.44
C ALA A 68 -6.13 -18.69 9.33
N VAL A 69 -4.92 -18.18 9.58
CA VAL A 69 -3.80 -18.24 8.62
C VAL A 69 -3.35 -19.68 8.39
N GLU A 70 -3.17 -20.46 9.45
CA GLU A 70 -2.70 -21.84 9.33
C GLU A 70 -3.75 -22.76 8.66
N LEU A 71 -5.04 -22.58 8.97
CA LEU A 71 -6.13 -23.31 8.34
C LEU A 71 -6.27 -22.95 6.86
N TRP A 72 -6.09 -21.66 6.49
CA TRP A 72 -6.02 -21.26 5.09
C TRP A 72 -4.94 -22.04 4.35
N ARG A 73 -3.72 -22.09 4.90
CA ARG A 73 -2.59 -22.80 4.29
C ARG A 73 -2.87 -24.29 4.08
N ARG A 74 -3.59 -24.93 5.02
CA ARG A 74 -3.88 -26.37 4.97
C ARG A 74 -5.03 -26.71 4.03
N TRP A 75 -6.10 -25.93 4.07
CA TRP A 75 -7.33 -26.23 3.35
C TRP A 75 -7.38 -25.57 1.97
N LEU A 76 -6.66 -24.48 1.75
CA LEU A 76 -6.65 -23.74 0.50
C LEU A 76 -5.22 -23.60 -0.06
N PRO A 77 -4.46 -24.72 -0.23
CA PRO A 77 -3.06 -24.65 -0.64
C PRO A 77 -2.85 -24.01 -2.02
N ASP A 78 -3.87 -24.08 -2.88
CA ASP A 78 -3.82 -23.50 -4.23
C ASP A 78 -4.08 -21.99 -4.25
N ARG A 79 -4.58 -21.41 -3.14
CA ARG A 79 -4.89 -19.98 -3.03
C ARG A 79 -3.80 -19.24 -2.25
N VAL A 80 -3.29 -18.16 -2.85
CA VAL A 80 -2.32 -17.29 -2.21
C VAL A 80 -2.92 -16.68 -0.94
N ALA A 81 -2.20 -16.78 0.17
CA ALA A 81 -2.52 -16.06 1.40
C ALA A 81 -1.94 -14.64 1.37
N PRO A 82 -2.60 -13.62 1.96
CA PRO A 82 -2.01 -12.28 2.06
C PRO A 82 -0.63 -12.27 2.72
N MET A 83 -0.43 -13.10 3.76
CA MET A 83 0.86 -13.22 4.45
C MET A 83 1.96 -13.82 3.57
N GLU A 84 1.63 -14.79 2.70
CA GLU A 84 2.57 -15.36 1.73
C GLU A 84 3.07 -14.28 0.76
N MET A 85 2.17 -13.40 0.30
CA MET A 85 2.55 -12.25 -0.52
C MET A 85 3.44 -11.29 0.25
N ALA A 86 3.07 -10.93 1.48
CA ALA A 86 3.83 -10.02 2.33
C ALA A 86 5.27 -10.51 2.57
N GLU A 87 5.42 -11.78 2.95
CA GLU A 87 6.72 -12.41 3.19
C GLU A 87 7.57 -12.46 1.91
N THR A 88 6.96 -12.79 0.79
CA THR A 88 7.65 -12.88 -0.50
C THR A 88 8.12 -11.51 -0.99
N LEU A 89 7.28 -10.47 -0.86
CA LEU A 89 7.63 -9.09 -1.19
C LEU A 89 8.75 -8.57 -0.30
N ASN A 90 8.68 -8.81 1.02
CA ASN A 90 9.75 -8.41 1.94
C ASN A 90 11.07 -9.14 1.62
N GLY A 91 11.01 -10.42 1.22
CA GLY A 91 12.16 -11.17 0.73
C GLY A 91 12.79 -10.55 -0.53
N LEU A 92 11.98 -10.16 -1.50
CA LEU A 92 12.44 -9.45 -2.70
C LEU A 92 13.06 -8.10 -2.37
N MET A 93 12.41 -7.28 -1.55
CA MET A 93 12.94 -5.99 -1.12
C MET A 93 14.28 -6.15 -0.39
N SER A 94 14.41 -7.17 0.46
CA SER A 94 15.66 -7.47 1.16
C SER A 94 16.78 -7.88 0.19
N ALA A 95 16.49 -8.72 -0.81
CA ALA A 95 17.46 -9.12 -1.83
C ALA A 95 17.94 -7.91 -2.66
N LEU A 96 17.02 -7.04 -3.07
CA LEU A 96 17.34 -5.82 -3.81
C LEU A 96 18.11 -4.81 -2.95
N ALA A 97 17.76 -4.65 -1.69
CA ALA A 97 18.53 -3.82 -0.75
C ALA A 97 19.95 -4.37 -0.54
N HIS A 98 20.13 -5.70 -0.50
CA HIS A 98 21.46 -6.31 -0.46
C HIS A 98 22.28 -6.02 -1.72
N LEU A 99 21.65 -6.09 -2.89
CA LEU A 99 22.29 -5.73 -4.16
C LEU A 99 22.77 -4.27 -4.13
N LEU A 100 21.91 -3.34 -3.70
CA LEU A 100 22.25 -1.91 -3.56
C LEU A 100 23.41 -1.65 -2.59
N ASN A 101 23.55 -2.49 -1.56
CA ASN A 101 24.66 -2.43 -0.62
C ASN A 101 25.94 -3.13 -1.12
N GLY A 102 26.00 -3.50 -2.40
CA GLY A 102 27.19 -4.08 -3.05
C GLY A 102 27.43 -5.56 -2.74
N LYS A 103 26.46 -6.28 -2.17
CA LYS A 103 26.58 -7.73 -1.97
C LYS A 103 26.42 -8.44 -3.32
N GLN A 104 27.52 -8.99 -3.84
CA GLN A 104 27.56 -9.61 -5.17
C GLN A 104 26.67 -10.87 -5.29
N ASP A 105 26.46 -11.61 -4.20
CA ASP A 105 25.67 -12.85 -4.18
C ASP A 105 24.22 -12.65 -3.71
N ALA A 106 23.65 -11.45 -3.89
CA ALA A 106 22.25 -11.21 -3.55
C ALA A 106 21.33 -12.08 -4.45
N PRO A 107 20.42 -12.90 -3.88
CA PRO A 107 19.59 -13.86 -4.64
C PRO A 107 18.40 -13.17 -5.34
N VAL A 108 18.67 -12.09 -6.10
CA VAL A 108 17.64 -11.23 -6.69
C VAL A 108 16.80 -11.98 -7.72
N ALA A 109 17.42 -12.79 -8.58
CA ALA A 109 16.70 -13.57 -9.59
C ALA A 109 15.71 -14.55 -8.95
N GLU A 110 16.16 -15.34 -7.98
CA GLU A 110 15.32 -16.28 -7.23
C GLU A 110 14.19 -15.56 -6.49
N ALA A 111 14.47 -14.38 -5.91
CA ALA A 111 13.46 -13.60 -5.22
C ALA A 111 12.37 -13.07 -6.18
N PHE A 112 12.76 -12.62 -7.38
CA PHE A 112 11.79 -12.24 -8.41
C PHE A 112 10.98 -13.44 -8.91
N GLU A 113 11.61 -14.61 -9.11
CA GLU A 113 10.89 -15.83 -9.50
C GLU A 113 9.81 -16.20 -8.47
N LYS A 114 10.16 -16.19 -7.19
CA LYS A 114 9.21 -16.42 -6.08
C LYS A 114 8.07 -15.41 -6.10
N MET A 115 8.38 -14.12 -6.25
CA MET A 115 7.37 -13.07 -6.30
C MET A 115 6.46 -13.20 -7.53
N ASN A 116 7.00 -13.54 -8.70
CA ASN A 116 6.23 -13.78 -9.91
C ASN A 116 5.30 -15.00 -9.78
N ALA A 117 5.76 -16.07 -9.13
CA ALA A 117 4.94 -17.25 -8.85
C ALA A 117 3.76 -16.95 -7.90
N VAL A 118 3.96 -16.05 -6.94
CA VAL A 118 2.88 -15.53 -6.08
C VAL A 118 1.95 -14.64 -6.90
N ARG A 119 2.49 -13.66 -7.63
CA ARG A 119 1.75 -12.72 -8.48
C ARG A 119 0.80 -13.43 -9.44
N ALA A 120 1.24 -14.52 -10.08
CA ALA A 120 0.44 -15.29 -11.03
C ALA A 120 -0.81 -15.95 -10.42
N ARG A 121 -0.84 -16.13 -9.10
CA ARG A 121 -1.95 -16.77 -8.36
C ARG A 121 -2.71 -15.78 -7.45
N MET A 122 -2.37 -14.49 -7.49
CA MET A 122 -3.02 -13.48 -6.67
C MET A 122 -4.50 -13.34 -7.04
N PRO A 123 -5.39 -13.11 -6.06
CA PRO A 123 -6.79 -12.86 -6.34
C PRO A 123 -6.95 -11.48 -7.01
N LEU A 124 -7.51 -11.48 -8.22
CA LEU A 124 -7.78 -10.27 -9.00
C LEU A 124 -9.26 -9.86 -8.92
N ASP A 125 -9.52 -8.59 -9.17
CA ASP A 125 -10.85 -8.05 -9.42
C ASP A 125 -11.24 -8.21 -10.90
N GLU A 126 -12.44 -7.74 -11.25
CA GLU A 126 -12.98 -7.81 -12.63
C GLU A 126 -12.16 -7.00 -13.65
N LYS A 127 -11.32 -6.06 -13.18
CA LYS A 127 -10.44 -5.23 -14.01
C LYS A 127 -9.03 -5.80 -14.12
N GLY A 128 -8.78 -6.96 -13.50
CA GLY A 128 -7.46 -7.61 -13.48
C GLY A 128 -6.47 -6.98 -12.50
N ALA A 129 -6.91 -6.12 -11.60
CA ALA A 129 -6.09 -5.56 -10.52
C ALA A 129 -6.18 -6.43 -9.26
N PRO A 130 -5.17 -6.45 -8.38
CA PRO A 130 -5.25 -7.15 -7.09
C PRO A 130 -6.46 -6.69 -6.27
N GLN A 131 -7.20 -7.62 -5.66
CA GLN A 131 -8.35 -7.27 -4.83
C GLN A 131 -7.93 -6.37 -3.66
N GLU A 132 -8.61 -5.24 -3.48
CA GLU A 132 -8.27 -4.24 -2.45
C GLU A 132 -8.20 -4.85 -1.04
N ARG A 133 -9.19 -5.68 -0.68
CA ARG A 133 -9.20 -6.41 0.61
C ARG A 133 -8.00 -7.35 0.79
N PHE A 134 -7.53 -7.99 -0.28
CA PHE A 134 -6.34 -8.84 -0.23
C PHE A 134 -5.09 -7.98 0.02
N MET A 135 -4.94 -6.90 -0.75
CA MET A 135 -3.81 -5.99 -0.63
C MET A 135 -3.75 -5.31 0.74
N ARG A 136 -4.90 -4.93 1.30
CA ARG A 136 -4.99 -4.35 2.63
C ARG A 136 -4.45 -5.30 3.70
N GLU A 137 -4.82 -6.57 3.65
CA GLU A 137 -4.29 -7.58 4.59
C GLU A 137 -2.81 -7.88 4.34
N ALA A 138 -2.37 -7.93 3.08
CA ALA A 138 -1.00 -8.26 2.72
C ALA A 138 -0.01 -7.15 3.06
N LEU A 139 -0.41 -5.89 2.96
CA LEU A 139 0.44 -4.74 3.28
C LEU A 139 0.35 -4.31 4.75
N ALA A 140 -0.67 -4.76 5.49
CA ALA A 140 -0.81 -4.43 6.92
C ALA A 140 0.41 -4.74 7.82
N PRO A 141 1.21 -5.81 7.57
CA PRO A 141 2.41 -6.08 8.37
C PRO A 141 3.59 -5.13 8.10
N PHE A 142 3.54 -4.34 7.03
CA PHE A 142 4.63 -3.44 6.66
C PHE A 142 4.66 -2.24 7.59
N THR A 143 5.82 -2.02 8.21
CA THR A 143 6.10 -0.79 8.96
C THR A 143 6.24 0.40 8.01
N GLU A 144 6.10 1.62 8.53
CA GLU A 144 6.35 2.86 7.79
C GLU A 144 7.72 2.84 7.10
N LYS A 145 8.76 2.41 7.83
CA LYS A 145 10.11 2.25 7.26
C LYS A 145 10.17 1.25 6.09
N GLN A 146 9.42 0.16 6.15
CA GLN A 146 9.38 -0.79 5.03
C GLN A 146 8.61 -0.21 3.84
N ALA A 147 7.54 0.57 4.08
CA ALA A 147 6.84 1.28 3.03
C ALA A 147 7.75 2.33 2.35
N GLU A 148 8.53 3.09 3.10
CA GLU A 148 9.54 4.03 2.55
C GLU A 148 10.59 3.31 1.69
N VAL A 149 11.06 2.14 2.15
CA VAL A 149 11.99 1.32 1.35
C VAL A 149 11.31 0.87 0.07
N PHE A 150 10.07 0.38 0.14
CA PHE A 150 9.31 -0.04 -1.04
C PHE A 150 9.17 1.11 -2.06
N ASP A 151 8.77 2.30 -1.59
CA ASP A 151 8.54 3.48 -2.41
C ASP A 151 9.80 4.01 -3.11
N SER A 152 10.98 3.85 -2.50
CA SER A 152 12.24 4.38 -3.02
C SER A 152 13.09 3.35 -3.80
N LEU A 153 12.75 2.07 -3.73
CA LEU A 153 13.63 0.99 -4.18
C LEU A 153 13.86 1.00 -5.69
N ALA A 154 12.80 1.19 -6.49
CA ALA A 154 12.91 1.23 -7.95
C ALA A 154 13.86 2.36 -8.40
N GLU A 155 13.69 3.54 -7.82
CA GLU A 155 14.51 4.71 -8.12
C GLU A 155 15.96 4.54 -7.65
N ALA A 156 16.19 3.97 -6.47
CA ALA A 156 17.52 3.70 -5.96
C ALA A 156 18.28 2.69 -6.85
N LEU A 157 17.60 1.64 -7.32
CA LEU A 157 18.13 0.67 -8.28
C LEU A 157 18.48 1.35 -9.60
N ALA A 158 17.60 2.19 -10.12
CA ALA A 158 17.80 2.92 -11.36
C ALA A 158 19.03 3.85 -11.28
N SER A 159 19.12 4.63 -10.20
CA SER A 159 20.24 5.55 -9.94
C SER A 159 21.57 4.84 -9.76
N SER A 160 21.54 3.60 -9.27
CA SER A 160 22.73 2.75 -9.07
C SER A 160 23.11 1.94 -10.31
N GLY A 161 22.42 2.14 -11.45
CA GLY A 161 22.70 1.44 -12.71
C GLY A 161 22.10 0.04 -12.81
N HIS A 162 21.27 -0.39 -11.85
CA HIS A 162 20.55 -1.68 -11.88
C HIS A 162 19.23 -1.57 -12.64
N THR A 163 19.26 -1.05 -13.87
CA THR A 163 18.07 -0.66 -14.65
C THR A 163 17.06 -1.79 -14.83
N ALA A 164 17.49 -3.00 -15.18
CA ALA A 164 16.56 -4.12 -15.38
C ALA A 164 15.80 -4.49 -14.09
N HIS A 165 16.45 -4.41 -12.93
CA HIS A 165 15.79 -4.65 -11.65
C HIS A 165 14.88 -3.51 -11.24
N ALA A 166 15.25 -2.26 -11.55
CA ALA A 166 14.41 -1.10 -11.33
C ALA A 166 13.09 -1.18 -12.12
N GLU A 167 13.18 -1.51 -13.42
CA GLU A 167 12.00 -1.68 -14.29
C GLU A 167 11.11 -2.83 -13.81
N ALA A 168 11.70 -3.99 -13.50
CA ALA A 168 10.94 -5.14 -12.99
C ALA A 168 10.27 -4.86 -11.64
N PHE A 169 10.91 -4.09 -10.76
CA PHE A 169 10.32 -3.71 -9.48
C PHE A 169 9.23 -2.65 -9.64
N ALA A 170 9.42 -1.64 -10.50
CA ALA A 170 8.38 -0.67 -10.83
C ALA A 170 7.15 -1.35 -11.47
N ASP A 171 7.35 -2.36 -12.33
CA ASP A 171 6.26 -3.18 -12.88
C ASP A 171 5.46 -3.92 -11.80
N LEU A 172 6.16 -4.41 -10.78
CA LEU A 172 5.51 -5.05 -9.63
C LEU A 172 4.77 -4.01 -8.79
N GLU A 173 5.39 -2.89 -8.48
CA GLU A 173 4.79 -1.80 -7.72
C GLU A 173 3.48 -1.32 -8.35
N GLU A 174 3.49 -1.02 -9.64
CA GLU A 174 2.29 -0.54 -10.36
C GLU A 174 1.20 -1.61 -10.46
N PHE A 175 1.58 -2.89 -10.40
CA PHE A 175 0.61 -3.98 -10.31
C PHE A 175 -0.01 -4.06 -8.92
N LEU A 176 0.79 -3.95 -7.86
CA LEU A 176 0.32 -4.01 -6.47
C LEU A 176 -0.47 -2.76 -6.07
N LEU A 177 -0.11 -1.59 -6.61
CA LEU A 177 -0.70 -0.29 -6.35
C LEU A 177 -1.15 0.35 -7.68
N PRO A 178 -2.32 -0.03 -8.21
CA PRO A 178 -2.79 0.44 -9.52
C PRO A 178 -2.92 1.97 -9.66
N ASP A 179 -3.14 2.70 -8.55
CA ASP A 179 -3.15 4.17 -8.56
C ASP A 179 -1.80 4.78 -8.96
N ARG A 180 -0.71 4.03 -8.82
CA ARG A 180 0.64 4.42 -9.23
C ARG A 180 0.98 4.04 -10.67
N LYS A 181 0.06 3.42 -11.43
CA LYS A 181 0.32 2.93 -12.79
C LYS A 181 0.87 4.03 -13.71
N GLY A 182 2.03 3.77 -14.32
CA GLY A 182 2.83 4.70 -15.11
C GLY A 182 3.75 5.64 -14.30
N ILE A 183 3.40 5.95 -13.04
CA ILE A 183 4.14 6.93 -12.22
C ILE A 183 5.48 6.33 -11.79
N ALA A 184 5.50 5.12 -11.24
CA ALA A 184 6.74 4.49 -10.78
C ALA A 184 7.75 4.30 -11.93
N LYS A 185 7.26 3.93 -13.12
CA LYS A 185 8.10 3.86 -14.33
C LYS A 185 8.63 5.22 -14.75
N ALA A 186 7.81 6.27 -14.71
CA ALA A 186 8.29 7.63 -15.00
C ALA A 186 9.39 8.03 -14.01
N MET A 187 9.27 7.68 -12.73
CA MET A 187 10.31 7.92 -11.72
C MET A 187 11.61 7.16 -12.05
N VAL A 188 11.53 5.89 -12.43
CA VAL A 188 12.70 5.10 -12.88
C VAL A 188 13.37 5.75 -14.09
N ARG A 189 12.59 6.25 -15.06
CA ARG A 189 13.14 6.95 -16.24
C ARG A 189 13.83 8.25 -15.85
N ALA A 190 13.21 9.06 -14.99
CA ALA A 190 13.81 10.29 -14.48
C ALA A 190 15.14 10.01 -13.76
N ALA A 191 15.19 8.98 -12.92
CA ALA A 191 16.39 8.56 -12.19
C ALA A 191 17.54 8.10 -13.10
N ARG A 192 17.21 7.63 -14.31
CA ARG A 192 18.19 7.28 -15.36
C ARG A 192 18.66 8.47 -16.20
N GLY A 193 18.11 9.66 -15.95
CA GLY A 193 18.45 10.89 -16.66
C GLY A 193 17.44 11.31 -17.73
N GLU A 194 16.34 10.57 -17.94
CA GLU A 194 15.26 10.96 -18.89
C GLU A 194 14.26 11.92 -18.25
N VAL A 195 14.74 12.95 -17.53
CA VAL A 195 13.93 13.82 -16.67
C VAL A 195 12.82 14.55 -17.43
N ASP A 196 13.13 15.16 -18.58
CA ASP A 196 12.15 15.92 -19.35
C ASP A 196 11.01 15.03 -19.87
N ALA A 197 11.35 13.88 -20.45
CA ALA A 197 10.36 12.93 -20.98
C ALA A 197 9.50 12.32 -19.87
N ALA A 198 10.10 11.98 -18.73
CA ALA A 198 9.37 11.52 -17.55
C ALA A 198 8.44 12.61 -16.99
N THR A 199 8.91 13.86 -16.97
CA THR A 199 8.11 15.00 -16.50
C THR A 199 6.92 15.26 -17.44
N ASP A 200 7.11 15.19 -18.76
CA ASP A 200 6.01 15.29 -19.74
C ASP A 200 4.97 14.19 -19.53
N GLU A 201 5.42 12.96 -19.22
CA GLU A 201 4.54 11.82 -18.95
C GLU A 201 3.75 11.98 -17.65
N LEU A 202 4.40 12.43 -16.57
CA LEU A 202 3.72 12.74 -15.31
C LEU A 202 2.67 13.83 -15.47
N VAL A 203 2.94 14.90 -16.24
CA VAL A 203 1.93 15.94 -16.55
C VAL A 203 0.71 15.32 -17.22
N LYS A 204 0.88 14.44 -18.22
CA LYS A 204 -0.26 13.75 -18.85
C LYS A 204 -1.10 12.97 -17.85
N PHE A 205 -0.47 12.32 -16.87
CA PHE A 205 -1.22 11.62 -15.82
C PHE A 205 -1.99 12.56 -14.91
N THR A 206 -1.51 13.78 -14.66
CA THR A 206 -2.29 14.80 -13.92
C THR A 206 -3.50 15.30 -14.70
N GLU A 207 -3.50 15.21 -16.03
CA GLU A 207 -4.56 15.70 -16.92
C GLU A 207 -5.59 14.61 -17.28
N ASP A 208 -5.22 13.33 -17.14
CA ASP A 208 -6.07 12.20 -17.50
C ASP A 208 -7.24 12.01 -16.53
N THR A 209 -8.43 12.46 -16.94
CA THR A 209 -9.67 12.38 -16.16
C THR A 209 -10.25 10.97 -16.06
N GLN A 210 -9.71 9.98 -16.79
CA GLN A 210 -10.08 8.58 -16.60
C GLN A 210 -9.37 7.94 -15.39
N ARG A 211 -8.32 8.59 -14.87
CA ARG A 211 -7.65 8.17 -13.64
C ARG A 211 -8.43 8.61 -12.41
N ALA A 212 -8.33 7.80 -11.37
CA ALA A 212 -8.83 8.17 -10.06
C ALA A 212 -8.15 9.46 -9.56
N PRO A 213 -8.83 10.31 -8.78
CA PRO A 213 -8.25 11.56 -8.29
C PRO A 213 -6.95 11.36 -7.50
N ILE A 214 -6.86 10.30 -6.70
CA ILE A 214 -5.64 9.94 -5.97
C ILE A 214 -4.47 9.63 -6.92
N SER A 215 -4.70 8.96 -8.05
CA SER A 215 -3.66 8.69 -9.05
C SER A 215 -3.13 9.98 -9.67
N ARG A 216 -4.02 10.95 -9.95
CA ARG A 216 -3.64 12.28 -10.47
C ARG A 216 -2.86 13.09 -9.44
N LEU A 217 -3.24 12.99 -8.15
CA LEU A 217 -2.50 13.59 -7.04
C LEU A 217 -1.09 12.97 -6.90
N LEU A 218 -0.96 11.64 -7.00
CA LEU A 218 0.34 10.96 -6.95
C LEU A 218 1.24 11.36 -8.13
N ALA A 219 0.68 11.65 -9.31
CA ALA A 219 1.46 12.20 -10.42
C ALA A 219 1.98 13.62 -10.12
N VAL A 220 1.22 14.46 -9.39
CA VAL A 220 1.70 15.74 -8.87
C VAL A 220 2.86 15.51 -7.89
N ASP A 221 2.72 14.57 -6.95
CA ASP A 221 3.79 14.22 -6.02
C ASP A 221 5.06 13.76 -6.77
N GLY A 222 4.90 13.00 -7.86
CA GLY A 222 6.00 12.66 -8.78
C GLY A 222 6.67 13.88 -9.43
N LEU A 223 5.89 14.86 -9.90
CA LEU A 223 6.43 16.12 -10.45
C LEU A 223 7.22 16.92 -9.40
N ILE A 224 6.76 16.91 -8.15
CA ILE A 224 7.45 17.55 -7.02
C ILE A 224 8.77 16.82 -6.76
N HIS A 225 8.76 15.50 -6.74
CA HIS A 225 9.94 14.67 -6.49
C HIS A 225 11.04 14.90 -7.51
N VAL A 226 10.72 14.94 -8.81
CA VAL A 226 11.68 15.27 -9.88
C VAL A 226 12.03 16.76 -9.94
N LYS A 227 11.57 17.56 -8.97
CA LYS A 227 11.80 19.01 -8.84
C LYS A 227 11.30 19.84 -10.01
N ALA A 228 10.29 19.34 -10.74
CA ALA A 228 9.61 20.07 -11.80
C ALA A 228 8.59 21.07 -11.22
N HIS A 229 9.01 21.90 -10.28
CA HIS A 229 8.14 22.74 -9.44
C HIS A 229 7.16 23.61 -10.22
N GLY A 230 7.57 24.20 -11.35
CA GLY A 230 6.67 25.00 -12.19
C GLY A 230 5.52 24.19 -12.79
N ARG A 231 5.81 22.97 -13.26
CA ARG A 231 4.80 22.05 -13.80
C ARG A 231 3.95 21.45 -12.70
N ALA A 232 4.55 21.12 -11.55
CA ALA A 232 3.83 20.66 -10.37
C ALA A 232 2.80 21.70 -9.90
N ALA A 233 3.18 22.98 -9.79
CA ALA A 233 2.27 24.06 -9.42
C ALA A 233 1.09 24.17 -10.40
N ALA A 234 1.37 24.21 -11.71
CA ALA A 234 0.33 24.32 -12.73
C ALA A 234 -0.67 23.15 -12.70
N ALA A 235 -0.15 21.92 -12.61
CA ALA A 235 -0.96 20.71 -12.53
C ALA A 235 -1.80 20.67 -11.23
N ALA A 236 -1.18 20.96 -10.08
CA ALA A 236 -1.84 20.95 -8.78
C ALA A 236 -2.91 22.03 -8.67
N ARG A 237 -2.69 23.24 -9.21
CA ARG A 237 -3.70 24.30 -9.30
C ARG A 237 -4.90 23.88 -10.14
N THR A 238 -4.64 23.28 -11.30
CA THR A 238 -5.70 22.77 -12.17
C THR A 238 -6.53 21.70 -11.47
N LEU A 239 -5.88 20.78 -10.75
CA LEU A 239 -6.56 19.74 -9.99
C LEU A 239 -7.34 20.32 -8.80
N LEU A 240 -6.80 21.34 -8.12
CA LEU A 240 -7.45 22.05 -7.03
C LEU A 240 -8.74 22.69 -7.52
N ASP A 241 -8.69 23.49 -8.59
CA ASP A 241 -9.86 24.13 -9.17
C ASP A 241 -10.94 23.11 -9.57
N GLN A 242 -10.54 21.94 -10.06
CA GLN A 242 -11.46 20.85 -10.40
C GLN A 242 -12.08 20.24 -9.14
N ALA A 243 -11.29 19.96 -8.10
CA ALA A 243 -11.74 19.43 -6.82
C ALA A 243 -12.77 20.38 -6.18
N GLU A 244 -12.48 21.68 -6.18
CA GLU A 244 -13.37 22.71 -5.66
C GLU A 244 -14.70 22.76 -6.42
N LYS A 245 -14.67 22.73 -7.76
CA LYS A 245 -15.89 22.70 -8.59
C LYS A 245 -16.70 21.43 -8.39
N ALA A 246 -16.04 20.31 -8.13
CA ALA A 246 -16.68 19.03 -7.83
C ALA A 246 -17.13 18.90 -6.36
N ASN A 247 -16.83 19.90 -5.51
CA ASN A 247 -17.02 19.86 -4.07
C ASN A 247 -16.31 18.66 -3.39
N ASP A 248 -15.18 18.22 -3.96
CA ASP A 248 -14.28 17.22 -3.36
C ASP A 248 -13.30 17.92 -2.40
N ILE A 249 -13.80 18.19 -1.20
CA ILE A 249 -13.07 18.97 -0.20
C ILE A 249 -11.83 18.22 0.31
N HIS A 250 -11.85 16.89 0.35
CA HIS A 250 -10.70 16.11 0.81
C HIS A 250 -9.54 16.20 -0.18
N LEU A 251 -9.81 16.01 -1.47
CA LEU A 251 -8.79 16.19 -2.51
C LEU A 251 -8.25 17.62 -2.55
N ALA A 252 -9.13 18.62 -2.43
CA ALA A 252 -8.74 20.02 -2.40
C ALA A 252 -7.79 20.31 -1.23
N LEU A 253 -8.10 19.79 -0.03
CA LEU A 253 -7.24 19.93 1.15
C LEU A 253 -5.92 19.16 1.02
N ASP A 254 -5.91 17.99 0.38
CA ASP A 254 -4.69 17.22 0.14
C ASP A 254 -3.71 17.95 -0.80
N LEU A 255 -4.21 18.77 -1.72
CA LEU A 255 -3.41 19.57 -2.66
C LEU A 255 -2.77 20.81 -2.03
N VAL A 256 -3.36 21.37 -0.98
CA VAL A 256 -2.83 22.56 -0.29
C VAL A 256 -1.38 22.36 0.19
N PRO A 257 -1.01 21.32 0.96
CA PRO A 257 0.36 21.16 1.42
C PRO A 257 1.36 20.90 0.27
N ARG A 258 0.91 20.30 -0.84
CA ARG A 258 1.74 20.13 -2.05
C ARG A 258 2.05 21.47 -2.71
N LEU A 259 1.02 22.28 -2.92
CA LEU A 259 1.18 23.64 -3.46
C LEU A 259 2.03 24.51 -2.53
N GLU A 260 1.83 24.42 -1.22
CA GLU A 260 2.64 25.14 -0.24
C GLU A 260 4.13 24.76 -0.36
N HIS A 261 4.43 23.45 -0.44
CA HIS A 261 5.79 22.96 -0.65
C HIS A 261 6.40 23.53 -1.94
N VAL A 262 5.67 23.46 -3.05
CA VAL A 262 6.13 23.96 -4.35
C VAL A 262 6.38 25.46 -4.33
N TYR A 263 5.45 26.27 -3.81
CA TYR A 263 5.62 27.72 -3.77
C TYR A 263 6.73 28.16 -2.82
N LYS A 264 6.95 27.45 -1.71
CA LYS A 264 8.14 27.67 -0.86
C LYS A 264 9.43 27.39 -1.63
N ALA A 265 9.49 26.28 -2.38
CA ALA A 265 10.67 25.94 -3.18
C ALA A 265 10.96 26.99 -4.28
N GLN A 266 9.91 27.61 -4.83
CA GLN A 266 10.02 28.68 -5.82
C GLN A 266 10.21 30.08 -5.23
N ASN A 267 10.09 30.23 -3.90
CA ASN A 267 10.02 31.52 -3.20
C ASN A 267 8.89 32.44 -3.74
N ASP A 268 7.77 31.85 -4.15
CA ASP A 268 6.58 32.55 -4.64
C ASP A 268 5.68 32.97 -3.46
N ARG A 269 5.96 34.16 -2.91
CA ARG A 269 5.23 34.69 -1.75
C ARG A 269 3.79 35.07 -2.07
N GLU A 270 3.51 35.49 -3.30
CA GLU A 270 2.18 35.89 -3.71
C GLU A 270 1.26 34.67 -3.75
N ALA A 271 1.71 33.60 -4.42
CA ALA A 271 0.97 32.35 -4.48
C ALA A 271 0.76 31.72 -3.09
N LEU A 272 1.71 31.86 -2.16
CA LEU A 272 1.55 31.41 -0.77
C LEU A 272 0.44 32.17 -0.03
N LEU A 273 0.37 33.50 -0.17
CA LEU A 273 -0.69 34.29 0.46
C LEU A 273 -2.07 33.95 -0.09
N GLU A 274 -2.17 33.72 -1.40
CA GLU A 274 -3.40 33.26 -2.01
C GLU A 274 -3.80 31.87 -1.50
N LEU A 275 -2.84 30.94 -1.44
CA LEU A 275 -3.07 29.58 -0.96
C LEU A 275 -3.54 29.55 0.50
N MET A 276 -3.01 30.41 1.37
CA MET A 276 -3.48 30.53 2.76
C MET A 276 -4.97 30.92 2.80
N THR A 277 -5.40 31.83 1.93
CA THR A 277 -6.81 32.24 1.83
C THR A 277 -7.70 31.08 1.36
N ILE A 278 -7.22 30.30 0.39
CA ILE A 278 -7.91 29.11 -0.11
C ILE A 278 -8.01 28.05 0.98
N SER A 279 -6.91 27.75 1.68
CA SER A 279 -6.87 26.77 2.78
C SER A 279 -7.89 27.11 3.87
N ALA A 280 -7.92 28.36 4.33
CA ALA A 280 -8.87 28.79 5.35
C ALA A 280 -10.34 28.60 4.91
N ARG A 281 -10.64 28.88 3.64
CA ARG A 281 -11.99 28.68 3.07
C ARG A 281 -12.35 27.20 2.95
N LEU A 282 -11.41 26.36 2.53
CA LEU A 282 -11.62 24.91 2.42
C LEU A 282 -11.82 24.27 3.79
N GLU A 283 -10.98 24.61 4.78
CA GLU A 283 -11.14 24.16 6.16
C GLU A 283 -12.49 24.55 6.75
N ALA A 284 -12.92 25.79 6.56
CA ALA A 284 -14.23 26.24 7.03
C ALA A 284 -15.39 25.49 6.37
N THR A 285 -15.23 25.08 5.11
CA THR A 285 -16.21 24.24 4.39
C THR A 285 -16.19 22.81 4.94
N HIS A 286 -15.01 22.23 5.11
CA HIS A 286 -14.82 20.90 5.68
C HIS A 286 -15.44 20.79 7.10
N ASP A 287 -15.18 21.77 7.97
CA ASP A 287 -15.71 21.78 9.34
C ASP A 287 -17.25 21.87 9.38
N LYS A 288 -17.87 22.56 8.40
CA LYS A 288 -19.33 22.59 8.27
C LYS A 288 -19.89 21.24 7.81
N MET A 289 -19.17 20.52 6.97
CA MET A 289 -19.56 19.19 6.48
C MET A 289 -19.35 18.09 7.54
N HIS A 290 -18.34 18.26 8.41
CA HIS A 290 -17.97 17.29 9.46
C HIS A 290 -17.90 17.94 10.86
N PRO A 291 -19.04 18.34 11.44
CA PRO A 291 -19.05 18.97 12.76
C PRO A 291 -18.54 18.01 13.84
N GLY A 292 -17.37 18.32 14.44
CA GLY A 292 -16.83 17.62 15.61
C GLY A 292 -15.44 16.97 15.46
N HIS A 293 -14.86 16.92 14.26
CA HIS A 293 -13.56 16.26 14.03
C HIS A 293 -12.36 16.90 14.76
N ARG A 294 -12.44 18.19 15.16
CA ARG A 294 -11.35 18.91 15.84
C ARG A 294 -11.19 18.59 17.34
N ARG A 295 -12.10 17.84 17.98
CA ARG A 295 -12.06 17.64 19.45
C ARG A 295 -10.89 16.79 19.97
N HIS A 296 -10.05 16.23 19.12
CA HIS A 296 -8.93 15.36 19.53
C HIS A 296 -7.51 15.89 19.25
N GLN A 297 -7.34 17.10 18.66
CA GLN A 297 -5.99 17.60 18.31
C GLN A 297 -5.30 18.50 19.34
N HIS A 298 -5.92 18.74 20.51
CA HIS A 298 -5.27 19.44 21.63
C HIS A 298 -5.25 18.57 22.90
N GLY A 299 -4.33 17.61 22.89
CA GLY A 299 -3.73 17.03 24.09
C GLY A 299 -2.22 17.06 23.94
N ARG A 300 -1.62 18.25 24.07
CA ARG A 300 -0.21 18.40 24.42
C ARG A 300 -0.08 18.32 25.93
#